data_AF-A0A6B9ZF18-F1
#
_entry.id   AF-A0A6B9ZF18-F1
#
_cell.length_a   1.000
_cell.length_b   1.000
_cell.length_c   1.000
_cell.angle_alpha   90.00
_cell.angle_beta   90.00
_cell.angle_gamma   90.00
#
_symmetry.space_group_name_H-M   'P 1'
#
loop_
_entity.id
_entity.type
_entity.pdbx_description
1 polymer ?
#
loop_
_entity_poly.entity_id
_entity_poly.type
_entity_poly.pdbx_seq_one_letter_code
_entity_poly.pdbx_strand_id
1 'polypeptide(L)'
;MRFIHKSKTAPTKFTQAVNNANHYDHLHGHQRKAILEVLIAEQNGLCVYCLQKITPNDATIEHLICQSHNQALDLEYLNLFAVCKGNEGKDETSHCDKYRANGADNNYFFPVMLFERCKTTSINDINPFFDVEYNSRTQFISGRILGSPQNIKGFPNIKRNIEETISILNLNCDKLVNARRFKWDQVKKTKAENNYTWQQLFDYYLTQPKTDFQEFVLMAIHKQISNTTKAAMTQKSVGSGLP
;
A
#
# COMPACT_ATOMS: atom_id res chain seq x y z
N MET A 1 4.97 -2.57 -8.39
CA MET A 1 4.86 -2.85 -6.94
C MET A 1 5.16 -4.33 -6.70
N ARG A 2 5.65 -4.77 -5.54
CA ARG A 2 5.62 -6.20 -5.18
C ARG A 2 4.30 -6.46 -4.43
N PHE A 3 3.56 -7.49 -4.83
CA PHE A 3 2.20 -7.72 -4.33
C PHE A 3 2.17 -8.49 -3.04
N ILE A 4 1.05 -8.30 -2.35
CA ILE A 4 0.44 -9.33 -1.55
C ILE A 4 -0.22 -10.28 -2.55
N HIS A 5 0.51 -11.27 -3.02
CA HIS A 5 -0.12 -12.36 -3.74
C HIS A 5 -0.72 -13.29 -2.68
N LYS A 6 -1.97 -12.99 -2.27
CA LYS A 6 -2.71 -13.96 -1.45
C LYS A 6 -2.86 -15.24 -2.25
N SER A 7 -2.27 -16.31 -1.75
CA SER A 7 -2.50 -17.64 -2.30
C SER A 7 -4.00 -17.93 -2.29
N LYS A 8 -4.50 -18.62 -3.33
CA LYS A 8 -5.90 -19.04 -3.36
C LYS A 8 -6.27 -19.92 -2.16
N THR A 9 -5.28 -20.62 -1.62
CA THR A 9 -5.38 -21.45 -0.42
C THR A 9 -4.59 -20.83 0.72
N ALA A 10 -5.10 -20.98 1.94
CA ALA A 10 -4.40 -20.54 3.14
C ALA A 10 -3.08 -21.32 3.35
N PRO A 11 -1.99 -20.65 3.75
CA PRO A 11 -0.75 -21.33 4.13
C PRO A 11 -0.96 -22.29 5.30
N THR A 12 -0.20 -23.39 5.37
CA THR A 12 -0.33 -24.40 6.43
C THR A 12 -0.27 -23.81 7.84
N LYS A 13 0.64 -22.85 8.08
CA LYS A 13 0.76 -22.18 9.38
C LYS A 13 -0.50 -21.39 9.75
N PHE A 14 -1.20 -20.81 8.77
CA PHE A 14 -2.49 -20.16 9.01
C PHE A 14 -3.54 -21.20 9.39
N THR A 15 -3.70 -22.26 8.60
CA THR A 15 -4.68 -23.33 8.83
C THR A 15 -4.49 -24.00 10.19
N GLN A 16 -3.23 -24.22 10.60
CA GLN A 16 -2.89 -24.74 11.93
C GLN A 16 -3.26 -23.76 13.04
N ALA A 17 -3.04 -22.46 12.85
CA ALA A 17 -3.33 -21.46 13.86
C ALA A 17 -4.83 -21.27 14.10
N VAL A 18 -5.66 -21.39 13.06
CA VAL A 18 -7.13 -21.31 13.19
C VAL A 18 -7.77 -22.64 13.56
N ASN A 19 -7.01 -23.73 13.64
CA ASN A 19 -7.54 -25.05 13.94
C ASN A 19 -8.27 -25.05 15.29
N ASN A 20 -9.43 -25.71 15.35
CA ASN A 20 -10.33 -25.76 16.52
C ASN A 20 -10.91 -24.41 16.99
N ALA A 21 -10.72 -23.32 16.24
CA ALA A 21 -11.39 -22.05 16.48
C ALA A 21 -12.56 -21.90 15.50
N ASN A 22 -13.74 -21.55 16.04
CA ASN A 22 -14.92 -21.26 15.23
C ASN A 22 -15.08 -19.75 14.96
N HIS A 23 -14.49 -18.92 15.81
CA HIS A 23 -14.50 -17.45 15.72
C HIS A 23 -13.13 -16.90 16.12
N TYR A 24 -12.79 -15.72 15.61
CA TYR A 24 -11.55 -15.03 15.90
C TYR A 24 -11.39 -14.72 17.39
N ASP A 25 -12.50 -14.41 18.08
CA ASP A 25 -12.47 -14.16 19.52
C ASP A 25 -12.09 -15.40 20.33
N HIS A 26 -12.29 -16.61 19.79
CA HIS A 26 -11.87 -17.86 20.41
C HIS A 26 -10.37 -18.15 20.21
N LEU A 27 -9.66 -17.38 19.37
CA LEU A 27 -8.22 -17.56 19.19
C LEU A 27 -7.45 -17.06 20.41
N HIS A 28 -6.56 -17.89 20.93
CA HIS A 28 -5.60 -17.52 21.94
C HIS A 28 -4.52 -16.59 21.36
N GLY A 29 -3.81 -15.86 22.24
CA GLY A 29 -2.79 -14.88 21.83
C GLY A 29 -1.69 -15.46 20.93
N HIS A 30 -1.27 -16.70 21.16
CA HIS A 30 -0.26 -17.37 20.32
C HIS A 30 -0.80 -17.70 18.92
N GLN A 31 -2.08 -18.05 18.78
CA GLN A 31 -2.73 -18.29 17.49
C GLN A 31 -2.86 -16.99 16.70
N ARG A 32 -3.35 -15.92 17.34
CA ARG A 32 -3.44 -14.58 16.72
C ARG A 32 -2.07 -14.10 16.25
N LYS A 33 -1.03 -14.29 17.07
CA LYS A 33 0.36 -13.98 16.69
C LYS A 33 0.84 -14.80 15.48
N ALA A 34 0.56 -16.11 15.46
CA ALA A 34 0.95 -16.97 14.34
C ALA A 34 0.26 -16.58 13.02
N ILE A 35 -1.03 -16.20 13.08
CA ILE A 35 -1.76 -15.66 11.93
C ILE A 35 -1.13 -14.34 11.47
N LEU A 36 -0.89 -13.42 12.41
CA LEU A 36 -0.31 -12.12 12.11
C LEU A 36 1.07 -12.24 11.45
N GLU A 37 1.92 -13.16 11.91
CA GLU A 37 3.23 -13.44 11.29
C GLU A 37 3.10 -13.94 9.85
N VAL A 38 2.12 -14.80 9.55
CA VAL A 38 1.85 -15.26 8.17
C VAL A 38 1.43 -14.10 7.29
N LEU A 39 0.49 -13.28 7.77
CA LEU A 39 -0.01 -12.13 7.03
C LEU A 39 1.10 -11.09 6.79
N ILE A 40 1.90 -10.75 7.80
CA ILE A 40 3.05 -9.84 7.66
C ILE A 40 4.04 -10.38 6.62
N ALA A 41 4.38 -11.67 6.68
CA ALA A 41 5.30 -12.27 5.73
C ALA A 41 4.78 -12.20 4.28
N GLU A 42 3.50 -12.52 4.08
CA GLU A 42 2.83 -12.41 2.78
C GLU A 42 2.77 -10.95 2.28
N GLN A 43 2.65 -10.01 3.22
CA GLN A 43 2.61 -8.58 2.95
C GLN A 43 3.98 -7.91 2.84
N ASN A 44 5.05 -8.70 2.78
CA ASN A 44 6.43 -8.22 2.74
C ASN A 44 6.79 -7.30 3.92
N GLY A 45 6.14 -7.48 5.07
CA GLY A 45 6.36 -6.67 6.25
C GLY A 45 5.70 -5.30 6.21
N LEU A 46 4.70 -5.07 5.36
CA LEU A 46 4.07 -3.75 5.20
C LEU A 46 2.60 -3.76 5.61
N CYS A 47 2.14 -2.64 6.17
CA CYS A 47 0.71 -2.39 6.41
C CYS A 47 -0.03 -2.22 5.07
N VAL A 48 -1.16 -2.89 4.91
CA VAL A 48 -1.96 -2.83 3.66
C VAL A 48 -2.53 -1.45 3.32
N TYR A 49 -2.67 -0.58 4.32
CA TYR A 49 -3.20 0.77 4.16
C TYR A 49 -2.09 1.81 4.03
N CYS A 50 -1.24 1.96 5.03
CA CYS A 50 -0.24 3.04 5.01
C CYS A 50 1.11 2.61 4.45
N LEU A 51 1.35 1.36 4.10
CA LEU A 51 2.65 0.87 3.58
C LEU A 51 3.87 1.11 4.47
N GLN A 52 3.69 1.50 5.73
CA GLN A 52 4.75 1.48 6.72
C GLN A 52 5.15 0.04 7.01
N LYS A 53 6.41 -0.18 7.35
CA LYS A 53 6.91 -1.42 7.91
C LYS A 53 6.18 -1.72 9.20
N ILE A 54 5.88 -2.99 9.36
CA ILE A 54 5.23 -3.54 10.52
C ILE A 54 5.92 -4.83 10.92
N THR A 55 5.92 -5.06 12.23
CA THR A 55 6.37 -6.27 12.90
C THR A 55 5.21 -6.83 13.72
N PRO A 56 5.30 -8.07 14.21
CA PRO A 56 4.27 -8.61 15.10
C PRO A 56 4.01 -7.79 16.37
N ASN A 57 4.92 -6.89 16.76
CA ASN A 57 4.79 -6.09 17.99
C ASN A 57 3.94 -4.81 17.79
N ASP A 58 3.94 -4.25 16.59
CA ASP A 58 3.30 -2.97 16.24
C ASP A 58 2.20 -3.11 15.17
N ALA A 59 1.77 -4.34 14.91
CA ALA A 59 0.68 -4.69 14.01
C ALA A 59 -0.51 -5.34 14.73
N THR A 60 -1.64 -5.36 14.04
CA THR A 60 -2.85 -6.13 14.37
C THR A 60 -3.43 -6.76 13.10
N ILE A 61 -4.43 -7.62 13.26
CA ILE A 61 -5.17 -8.24 12.17
C ILE A 61 -6.42 -7.39 11.91
N GLU A 62 -6.65 -7.07 10.63
CA GLU A 62 -7.81 -6.37 10.11
C GLU A 62 -8.68 -7.35 9.31
N HIS A 63 -9.99 -7.23 9.49
CA HIS A 63 -10.99 -7.91 8.67
C HIS A 63 -11.46 -6.99 7.56
N LEU A 64 -11.32 -7.39 6.30
CA LEU A 64 -11.83 -6.60 5.18
C LEU A 64 -13.35 -6.45 5.26
N ILE A 65 -14.06 -7.55 5.50
CA ILE A 65 -15.48 -7.61 5.88
C ILE A 65 -15.53 -7.88 7.37
N CYS A 66 -15.96 -6.88 8.14
CA CYS A 66 -15.92 -6.97 9.59
C CYS A 66 -16.94 -7.97 10.14
N GLN A 67 -16.64 -8.48 11.33
CA GLN A 67 -17.37 -9.55 12.00
C GLN A 67 -18.86 -9.24 12.21
N SER A 68 -19.19 -7.99 12.55
CA SER A 68 -20.57 -7.55 12.75
C SER A 68 -21.44 -7.66 11.51
N HIS A 69 -20.83 -7.69 10.31
CA HIS A 69 -21.55 -7.82 9.05
C HIS A 69 -21.58 -9.26 8.55
N ASN A 70 -20.46 -9.98 8.67
CA ASN A 70 -20.42 -11.38 8.25
C ASN A 70 -19.45 -12.20 9.10
N GLN A 71 -20.00 -12.80 10.15
CA GLN A 71 -19.27 -13.69 11.06
C GLN A 71 -18.74 -14.95 10.37
N ALA A 72 -19.31 -15.38 9.24
CA ALA A 72 -18.80 -16.53 8.49
C ALA A 72 -17.43 -16.26 7.85
N LEU A 73 -17.04 -14.99 7.71
CA LEU A 73 -15.74 -14.59 7.14
C LEU A 73 -14.67 -14.31 8.20
N ASP A 74 -14.96 -14.55 9.47
CA ASP A 74 -14.15 -14.13 10.60
C ASP A 74 -12.75 -14.77 10.63
N LEU A 75 -12.66 -16.02 10.19
CA LEU A 75 -11.40 -16.77 10.08
C LEU A 75 -11.02 -17.05 8.61
N GLU A 76 -11.73 -16.43 7.67
CA GLU A 76 -11.48 -16.62 6.24
C GLU A 76 -10.18 -15.93 5.84
N TYR A 77 -9.24 -16.72 5.31
CA TYR A 77 -7.89 -16.24 4.99
C TYR A 77 -7.87 -15.00 4.09
N LEU A 78 -8.74 -14.97 3.08
CA LEU A 78 -8.83 -13.88 2.11
C LEU A 78 -9.48 -12.61 2.70
N ASN A 79 -10.12 -12.74 3.87
CA ASN A 79 -10.72 -11.63 4.59
C ASN A 79 -9.74 -10.98 5.59
N LEU A 80 -8.58 -11.59 5.86
CA LEU A 80 -7.65 -11.14 6.90
C LEU A 80 -6.37 -10.51 6.34
N PHE A 81 -5.99 -9.37 6.93
CA PHE A 81 -4.82 -8.57 6.57
C PHE A 81 -4.07 -8.08 7.81
N ALA A 82 -2.77 -7.86 7.70
CA ALA A 82 -2.00 -7.20 8.74
C ALA A 82 -1.99 -5.68 8.54
N VAL A 83 -2.32 -4.93 9.58
CA VAL A 83 -2.30 -3.47 9.60
C VAL A 83 -1.46 -2.96 10.77
N CYS A 84 -0.92 -1.76 10.66
CA CYS A 84 -0.26 -1.11 11.79
C CYS A 84 -1.29 -0.72 12.87
N LYS A 85 -0.85 -0.56 14.11
CA LYS A 85 -1.68 0.00 15.21
C LYS A 85 -1.99 1.49 15.07
N GLY A 86 -1.62 2.14 13.97
CA GLY A 86 -2.10 3.48 13.64
C GLY A 86 -1.76 4.58 14.66
N ASN A 87 -0.57 4.53 15.26
CA ASN A 87 -0.12 5.39 16.38
C ASN A 87 -0.89 5.21 17.69
N GLU A 88 -1.55 4.08 17.91
CA GLU A 88 -2.15 3.77 19.21
C GLU A 88 -1.15 3.95 20.37
N GLY A 89 -1.57 4.67 21.41
CA GLY A 89 -0.77 4.95 22.59
C GLY A 89 0.35 5.98 22.38
N LYS A 90 0.35 6.72 21.27
CA LYS A 90 1.31 7.80 20.99
C LYS A 90 0.63 9.16 20.96
N ASP A 91 1.39 10.21 21.31
CA ASP A 91 0.96 11.62 21.21
C ASP A 91 1.11 12.15 19.77
N GLU A 92 0.60 11.38 18.81
CA GLU A 92 0.65 11.68 17.39
C GLU A 92 -0.71 11.37 16.78
N THR A 93 -1.10 12.09 15.73
CA THR A 93 -2.37 11.84 15.04
C THR A 93 -2.46 10.38 14.59
N SER A 94 -3.57 9.72 14.94
CA SER A 94 -3.81 8.34 14.52
C SER A 94 -4.01 8.24 13.00
N HIS A 95 -3.79 7.06 12.45
CA HIS A 95 -4.06 6.76 11.04
C HIS A 95 -4.47 5.29 10.87
N CYS A 96 -4.77 4.88 9.63
CA CYS A 96 -5.26 3.55 9.29
C CYS A 96 -6.54 3.20 10.09
N ASP A 97 -6.67 1.93 10.48
CA ASP A 97 -7.83 1.41 11.19
C ASP A 97 -8.11 2.19 12.49
N LYS A 98 -7.07 2.55 13.25
CA LYS A 98 -7.26 3.29 14.51
C LYS A 98 -7.94 4.65 14.33
N TYR A 99 -7.59 5.37 13.27
CA TYR A 99 -8.25 6.65 12.96
C TYR A 99 -9.70 6.44 12.51
N ARG A 100 -9.94 5.43 11.67
CA ARG A 100 -11.30 5.07 11.24
C ARG A 100 -12.19 4.77 12.45
N ALA A 101 -11.72 3.96 13.40
CA ALA A 101 -12.46 3.61 14.60
C ALA A 101 -12.81 4.81 15.50
N ASN A 102 -12.06 5.92 15.41
CA ASN A 102 -12.33 7.16 16.15
C ASN A 102 -13.33 8.09 15.42
N GLY A 103 -13.56 7.88 14.12
CA GLY A 103 -14.53 8.65 13.34
C GLY A 103 -15.94 8.11 13.58
N ALA A 104 -16.87 8.98 13.97
CA ALA A 104 -18.24 8.63 14.39
C ALA A 104 -19.12 7.94 13.32
N ASP A 105 -18.63 7.76 12.09
CA ASP A 105 -19.32 7.04 11.03
C ASP A 105 -18.74 5.63 10.86
N ASN A 106 -19.26 4.69 11.65
CA ASN A 106 -19.18 3.24 11.40
C ASN A 106 -20.04 2.81 10.19
N ASN A 107 -20.21 3.69 9.21
CA ASN A 107 -20.84 3.32 7.95
C ASN A 107 -19.97 2.28 7.26
N TYR A 108 -20.63 1.28 6.67
CA TYR A 108 -20.01 0.17 5.95
C TYR A 108 -19.11 0.70 4.83
N PHE A 109 -17.85 0.91 5.17
CA PHE A 109 -16.83 1.43 4.28
C PHE A 109 -15.77 0.36 4.06
N PHE A 110 -15.65 -0.07 2.80
CA PHE A 110 -14.59 -0.94 2.35
C PHE A 110 -13.43 -0.10 1.83
N PRO A 111 -12.37 0.11 2.64
CA PRO A 111 -11.22 0.84 2.16
C PRO A 111 -10.56 0.09 1.00
N VAL A 112 -10.28 0.82 -0.07
CA VAL A 112 -9.46 0.30 -1.16
C VAL A 112 -8.05 0.10 -0.59
N MET A 113 -7.55 -1.14 -0.53
CA MET A 113 -6.21 -1.32 0.04
C MET A 113 -5.16 -0.83 -0.96
N LEU A 114 -4.18 -0.08 -0.47
CA LEU A 114 -3.10 0.46 -1.31
C LEU A 114 -2.25 -0.65 -1.95
N PHE A 115 -2.27 -1.83 -1.34
CA PHE A 115 -1.61 -3.04 -1.84
C PHE A 115 -2.57 -4.07 -2.47
N GLU A 116 -3.84 -3.74 -2.74
CA GLU A 116 -4.79 -4.68 -3.34
C GLU A 116 -4.51 -4.94 -4.82
N ARG A 117 -4.42 -6.22 -5.20
CA ARG A 117 -4.58 -6.74 -6.59
C ARG A 117 -3.80 -6.03 -7.70
N CYS A 118 -2.67 -5.38 -7.43
CA CYS A 118 -1.76 -5.12 -8.53
C CYS A 118 -1.21 -6.48 -9.01
N LYS A 119 -1.14 -6.70 -10.32
CA LYS A 119 -0.44 -7.85 -10.88
C LYS A 119 1.01 -7.41 -11.10
N THR A 120 1.95 -8.34 -11.09
CA THR A 120 3.37 -8.24 -11.51
C THR A 120 4.28 -7.03 -11.14
N THR A 121 5.51 -7.34 -10.74
CA THR A 121 6.61 -6.36 -10.58
C THR A 121 6.98 -5.68 -11.91
N SER A 122 6.16 -5.81 -12.94
CA SER A 122 6.34 -5.13 -14.21
C SER A 122 5.97 -3.66 -14.09
N ILE A 123 6.73 -2.84 -14.79
CA ILE A 123 6.39 -1.46 -15.14
C ILE A 123 5.01 -1.33 -15.82
N ASN A 124 4.50 -2.44 -16.38
CA ASN A 124 3.21 -2.50 -17.06
C ASN A 124 2.02 -2.70 -16.10
N ASP A 125 2.26 -3.10 -14.84
CA ASP A 125 1.20 -3.38 -13.86
C ASP A 125 1.39 -2.55 -12.58
N ILE A 126 1.27 -1.25 -12.78
CA ILE A 126 1.35 -0.18 -11.78
C ILE A 126 0.10 -0.13 -10.90
N ASN A 127 0.17 0.59 -9.76
CA ASN A 127 -1.03 0.84 -8.95
C ASN A 127 -1.97 1.76 -9.72
N PRO A 128 -3.17 1.28 -10.10
CA PRO A 128 -4.08 2.07 -10.90
C PRO A 128 -4.92 3.02 -10.05
N PHE A 129 -4.95 2.82 -8.72
CA PHE A 129 -5.83 3.51 -7.77
C PHE A 129 -5.15 4.68 -7.06
N PHE A 130 -3.88 4.53 -6.66
CA PHE A 130 -3.18 5.52 -5.84
C PHE A 130 -1.91 6.04 -6.51
N ASP A 131 -1.68 7.34 -6.37
CA ASP A 131 -0.50 8.05 -6.85
C ASP A 131 0.10 8.91 -5.72
N VAL A 132 1.29 9.45 -5.94
CA VAL A 132 1.89 10.46 -5.06
C VAL A 132 1.84 11.83 -5.74
N GLU A 133 1.49 12.84 -4.98
CA GLU A 133 1.47 14.21 -5.46
C GLU A 133 2.88 14.66 -5.85
N TYR A 134 3.02 15.11 -7.11
CA TYR A 134 4.27 15.53 -7.71
C TYR A 134 4.11 16.87 -8.42
N ASN A 135 5.02 17.80 -8.14
CA ASN A 135 5.13 19.07 -8.83
C ASN A 135 6.27 18.99 -9.86
N SER A 136 5.91 19.06 -11.15
CA SER A 136 6.87 18.98 -12.25
C SER A 136 7.79 20.20 -12.38
N ARG A 137 7.33 21.39 -11.97
CA ARG A 137 8.14 22.62 -12.04
C ARG A 137 9.28 22.59 -11.03
N THR A 138 9.00 22.10 -9.82
CA THR A 138 9.99 22.02 -8.74
C THR A 138 10.61 20.64 -8.59
N GLN A 139 10.22 19.68 -9.44
CA GLN A 139 10.58 18.27 -9.37
C GLN A 139 10.44 17.66 -7.96
N PHE A 140 9.38 18.08 -7.25
CA PHE A 140 9.18 17.78 -5.84
C PHE A 140 8.03 16.80 -5.64
N ILE A 141 8.24 15.80 -4.78
CA ILE A 141 7.17 14.92 -4.29
C ILE A 141 6.79 15.38 -2.89
N SER A 142 5.52 15.72 -2.68
CA SER A 142 5.08 16.23 -1.37
C SER A 142 5.04 15.14 -0.30
N GLY A 143 4.84 13.89 -0.73
CA GLY A 143 4.58 12.74 0.13
C GLY A 143 3.09 12.50 0.40
N ARG A 144 2.22 13.37 -0.11
CA ARG A 144 0.77 13.14 -0.10
C ARG A 144 0.40 12.11 -1.15
N ILE A 145 -0.49 11.20 -0.80
CA ILE A 145 -1.12 10.30 -1.76
C ILE A 145 -2.36 10.96 -2.34
N LEU A 146 -2.60 10.70 -3.61
CA LEU A 146 -3.77 11.16 -4.35
C LEU A 146 -4.46 9.96 -4.99
N GLY A 147 -5.74 10.10 -5.26
CA GLY A 147 -6.43 9.17 -6.15
C GLY A 147 -5.93 9.32 -7.58
N SER A 148 -5.72 8.19 -8.26
CA SER A 148 -5.43 8.18 -9.68
C SER A 148 -6.63 8.75 -10.46
N PRO A 149 -6.40 9.66 -11.42
CA PRO A 149 -7.47 10.25 -12.22
C PRO A 149 -8.05 9.28 -13.26
N GLN A 150 -7.54 8.04 -13.35
CA GLN A 150 -7.95 7.09 -14.38
C GLN A 150 -9.33 6.51 -14.07
N ASN A 151 -10.24 6.57 -15.03
CA ASN A 151 -11.50 5.84 -14.95
C ASN A 151 -11.21 4.33 -15.11
N ILE A 152 -11.25 3.61 -13.99
CA ILE A 152 -11.02 2.16 -14.00
C ILE A 152 -12.32 1.48 -14.41
N LYS A 153 -12.31 0.90 -15.61
CA LYS A 153 -13.46 0.18 -16.18
C LYS A 153 -13.93 -0.92 -15.22
N GLY A 154 -15.23 -0.95 -14.93
CA GLY A 154 -15.85 -1.94 -14.04
C GLY A 154 -15.99 -1.53 -12.58
N PHE A 155 -15.49 -0.37 -12.17
CA PHE A 155 -15.64 0.14 -10.81
C PHE A 155 -16.32 1.53 -10.80
N PRO A 156 -17.66 1.59 -10.90
CA PRO A 156 -18.37 2.86 -10.76
C PRO A 156 -18.08 3.46 -9.38
N ASN A 157 -17.82 4.78 -9.32
CA ASN A 157 -17.46 5.51 -8.10
C ASN A 157 -16.09 5.22 -7.48
N ILE A 158 -15.20 4.46 -8.14
CA ILE A 158 -13.89 4.12 -7.57
C ILE A 158 -13.08 5.34 -7.13
N LYS A 159 -13.15 6.44 -7.88
CA LYS A 159 -12.47 7.69 -7.52
C LYS A 159 -12.91 8.20 -6.14
N ARG A 160 -14.22 8.25 -5.90
CA ARG A 160 -14.79 8.65 -4.61
C ARG A 160 -14.37 7.69 -3.50
N ASN A 161 -14.43 6.38 -3.74
CA ASN A 161 -14.00 5.39 -2.75
C ASN A 161 -12.50 5.53 -2.41
N ILE A 162 -11.65 5.87 -3.38
CA ILE A 162 -10.23 6.15 -3.14
C ILE A 162 -10.06 7.41 -2.28
N GLU A 163 -10.72 8.51 -2.63
CA GLU A 163 -10.66 9.77 -1.88
C GLU A 163 -11.17 9.59 -0.44
N GLU A 164 -12.29 8.88 -0.27
CA GLU A 164 -12.83 8.47 1.02
C GLU A 164 -11.83 7.57 1.77
N THR A 165 -11.17 6.61 1.09
CA THR A 165 -10.15 5.76 1.73
C THR A 165 -9.01 6.58 2.29
N ILE A 166 -8.50 7.55 1.51
CA ILE A 166 -7.41 8.45 1.93
C ILE A 166 -7.84 9.24 3.17
N SER A 167 -9.08 9.72 3.18
CA SER A 167 -9.66 10.53 4.26
C SER A 167 -9.95 9.72 5.53
N ILE A 168 -10.73 8.64 5.42
CA ILE A 168 -11.20 7.79 6.52
C ILE A 168 -10.04 7.08 7.23
N LEU A 169 -8.97 6.75 6.50
CA LEU A 169 -7.78 6.15 7.09
C LEU A 169 -6.69 7.18 7.41
N ASN A 170 -6.96 8.48 7.21
CA ASN A 170 -6.04 9.59 7.44
C ASN A 170 -4.64 9.34 6.85
N LEU A 171 -4.58 8.82 5.61
CA LEU A 171 -3.33 8.38 4.99
C LEU A 171 -2.39 9.54 4.60
N ASN A 172 -2.89 10.77 4.69
CA ASN A 172 -2.17 12.01 4.44
C ASN A 172 -1.87 12.82 5.70
N CYS A 173 -1.89 12.19 6.88
CA CYS A 173 -1.38 12.82 8.10
C CYS A 173 0.12 13.17 7.96
N ASP A 174 0.57 14.18 8.70
CA ASP A 174 1.92 14.74 8.57
C ASP A 174 3.01 13.69 8.76
N LYS A 175 2.83 12.76 9.71
CA LYS A 175 3.77 11.66 9.94
C LYS A 175 3.98 10.82 8.68
N LEU A 176 2.89 10.35 8.07
CA LEU A 176 2.97 9.50 6.89
C LEU A 176 3.54 10.28 5.71
N VAL A 177 3.07 11.51 5.48
CA VAL A 177 3.57 12.40 4.42
C VAL A 177 5.07 12.63 4.55
N ASN A 178 5.54 12.97 5.75
CA ASN A 178 6.96 13.20 6.02
C ASN A 178 7.78 11.93 5.85
N ALA A 179 7.27 10.76 6.27
CA ALA A 179 7.92 9.48 6.06
C ALA A 179 8.07 9.15 4.55
N ARG A 180 7.02 9.36 3.74
CA ARG A 180 7.10 9.15 2.28
C ARG A 180 8.13 10.07 1.64
N ARG A 181 8.13 11.35 2.03
CA ARG A 181 9.05 12.37 1.53
C ARG A 181 10.50 12.03 1.86
N PHE A 182 10.78 11.69 3.11
CA PHE A 182 12.11 11.29 3.56
C PHE A 182 12.63 10.10 2.75
N LYS A 183 11.82 9.05 2.55
CA LYS A 183 12.20 7.90 1.72
C LYS A 183 12.48 8.29 0.28
N TRP A 184 11.66 9.16 -0.30
CA TRP A 184 11.87 9.65 -1.66
C TRP A 184 13.18 10.44 -1.80
N ASP A 185 13.51 11.28 -0.81
CA ASP A 185 14.77 12.04 -0.81
C ASP A 185 15.99 11.10 -0.78
N GLN A 186 15.94 10.00 -0.02
CA GLN A 186 16.99 8.97 -0.05
C GLN A 186 17.11 8.33 -1.43
N VAL A 187 15.99 7.99 -2.09
CA VAL A 187 15.99 7.40 -3.44
C VAL A 187 16.62 8.35 -4.46
N LYS A 188 16.29 9.66 -4.41
CA LYS A 188 16.92 10.67 -5.26
C LYS A 188 18.42 10.77 -5.02
N LYS A 189 18.85 10.74 -3.75
CA LYS A 189 20.25 10.75 -3.36
C LYS A 189 20.99 9.54 -3.95
N THR A 190 20.47 8.33 -3.73
CA THR A 190 21.04 7.10 -4.31
C THR A 190 21.14 7.17 -5.83
N LYS A 191 20.10 7.68 -6.51
CA LYS A 191 20.11 7.87 -7.95
C LYS A 191 21.25 8.79 -8.40
N ALA A 192 21.41 9.93 -7.73
CA ALA A 192 22.43 10.92 -8.07
C ALA A 192 23.84 10.40 -7.81
N GLU A 193 24.10 9.83 -6.63
CA GLU A 193 25.41 9.32 -6.22
C GLU A 193 25.91 8.19 -7.14
N ASN A 194 25.01 7.34 -7.62
CA ASN A 194 25.36 6.21 -8.49
C ASN A 194 25.16 6.52 -9.98
N ASN A 195 24.75 7.75 -10.33
CA ASN A 195 24.40 8.17 -11.68
C ASN A 195 23.41 7.20 -12.39
N TYR A 196 22.47 6.63 -11.64
CA TYR A 196 21.49 5.71 -12.18
C TYR A 196 20.40 6.43 -12.97
N THR A 197 19.95 5.82 -14.05
CA THR A 197 18.65 6.14 -14.65
C THR A 197 17.52 5.70 -13.72
N TRP A 198 16.32 6.28 -13.88
CA TRP A 198 15.15 5.82 -13.13
C TRP A 198 14.83 4.34 -13.37
N GLN A 199 15.06 3.85 -14.61
CA GLN A 199 14.87 2.45 -14.96
C GLN A 199 15.84 1.53 -14.20
N GLN A 200 17.13 1.85 -14.17
CA GLN A 200 18.12 1.06 -13.42
C GLN A 200 17.82 1.03 -11.92
N LEU A 201 17.45 2.17 -11.34
CA LEU A 201 17.08 2.26 -9.92
C LEU A 201 15.82 1.44 -9.61
N PHE A 202 14.87 1.40 -10.55
CA PHE A 202 13.67 0.59 -10.45
C PHE A 202 13.99 -0.91 -10.52
N ASP A 203 14.75 -1.34 -11.52
CA ASP A 203 15.18 -2.73 -11.64
C ASP A 203 15.91 -3.18 -10.38
N TYR A 204 16.76 -2.32 -9.81
CA TYR A 204 17.40 -2.54 -8.51
C TYR A 204 16.37 -2.74 -7.39
N TYR A 205 15.49 -1.77 -7.10
CA TYR A 205 14.54 -1.89 -5.98
C TYR A 205 13.49 -3.00 -6.17
N LEU A 206 13.15 -3.33 -7.42
CA LEU A 206 12.22 -4.42 -7.71
C LEU A 206 12.84 -5.80 -7.58
N THR A 207 14.12 -5.96 -7.92
CA THR A 207 14.78 -7.27 -7.91
C THR A 207 15.30 -7.65 -6.54
N GLN A 208 15.59 -6.67 -5.67
CA GLN A 208 16.12 -6.92 -4.33
C GLN A 208 14.99 -7.27 -3.33
N PRO A 209 14.89 -8.54 -2.88
CA PRO A 209 13.90 -8.92 -1.86
C PRO A 209 14.23 -8.22 -0.54
N LYS A 210 13.20 -7.68 0.12
CA LYS A 210 13.28 -7.13 1.49
C LYS A 210 14.27 -5.96 1.67
N THR A 211 14.50 -5.13 0.64
CA THR A 211 15.24 -3.89 0.86
C THR A 211 14.44 -2.90 1.71
N ASP A 212 15.14 -2.09 2.48
CA ASP A 212 14.56 -1.13 3.43
C ASP A 212 13.72 0.01 2.82
N PHE A 213 13.58 -0.02 1.49
CA PHE A 213 13.00 1.03 0.65
C PHE A 213 11.70 0.59 -0.04
N GLN A 214 11.05 -0.48 0.41
CA GLN A 214 9.74 -0.87 -0.16
C GLN A 214 8.61 0.10 0.21
N GLU A 215 8.70 0.74 1.38
CA GLU A 215 7.71 1.70 1.87
C GLU A 215 7.64 2.91 0.94
N PHE A 216 6.47 3.20 0.36
CA PHE A 216 6.16 4.42 -0.42
C PHE A 216 6.90 4.63 -1.75
N VAL A 217 8.13 4.13 -1.86
CA VAL A 217 9.04 4.36 -2.98
C VAL A 217 8.42 3.90 -4.30
N LEU A 218 7.71 2.78 -4.30
CA LEU A 218 7.15 2.23 -5.54
C LEU A 218 6.05 3.13 -6.14
N MET A 219 5.29 3.87 -5.32
CA MET A 219 4.31 4.84 -5.84
C MET A 219 5.03 6.05 -6.46
N ALA A 220 6.10 6.52 -5.80
CA ALA A 220 6.85 7.70 -6.22
C ALA A 220 7.69 7.45 -7.51
N ILE A 221 8.38 6.30 -7.60
CA ILE A 221 9.15 5.91 -8.79
C ILE A 221 8.21 5.77 -10.00
N HIS A 222 7.05 5.15 -9.82
CA HIS A 222 6.05 4.99 -10.87
C HIS A 222 5.71 6.33 -11.53
N LYS A 223 5.41 7.36 -10.74
CA LYS A 223 5.07 8.70 -11.24
C LYS A 223 6.18 9.31 -12.10
N GLN A 224 7.45 9.10 -11.73
CA GLN A 224 8.59 9.60 -12.52
C GLN A 224 8.69 8.93 -13.89
N ILE A 225 8.46 7.63 -13.96
CA ILE A 225 8.41 6.88 -15.22
C ILE A 225 7.28 7.42 -16.10
N SER A 226 6.06 7.50 -15.58
CA SER A 226 4.90 7.96 -16.38
C SER A 226 5.14 9.35 -16.98
N ASN A 227 5.79 10.25 -16.23
CA ASN A 227 6.13 11.58 -16.72
C ASN A 227 7.24 11.55 -17.78
N THR A 228 8.26 10.70 -17.61
CA THR A 228 9.35 10.52 -18.57
C THR A 228 8.83 9.95 -19.90
N THR A 229 7.96 8.94 -19.85
CA THR A 229 7.32 8.37 -21.04
C THR A 229 6.45 9.40 -21.75
N LYS A 230 5.66 10.19 -21.01
CA LYS A 230 4.86 11.28 -21.60
C LYS A 230 5.73 12.33 -22.27
N ALA A 231 6.82 12.75 -21.64
CA ALA A 231 7.77 13.72 -22.21
C ALA A 231 8.36 13.23 -23.55
N ALA A 232 8.78 11.96 -23.61
CA ALA A 232 9.31 11.34 -24.83
C ALA A 232 8.26 11.24 -25.95
N MET A 233 6.97 11.03 -25.62
CA MET A 233 5.87 11.03 -26.59
C MET A 233 5.52 12.44 -27.09
N THR A 234 5.58 13.46 -26.22
CA THR A 234 5.36 14.87 -26.63
C THR A 234 6.50 15.41 -27.52
N GLN A 235 7.74 14.96 -27.34
CA GLN A 235 8.86 15.32 -28.21
C GLN A 235 8.78 14.69 -29.62
N LYS A 236 7.98 13.63 -29.81
CA LYS A 236 7.75 12.99 -31.12
C LYS A 236 6.62 13.63 -31.95
N SER A 237 6.08 14.79 -31.55
CA SER A 237 4.99 15.48 -32.27
C SER A 237 5.38 16.82 -32.89
N VAL A 238 6.68 17.10 -33.03
CA VAL A 238 7.17 18.25 -33.79
C VAL A 238 8.18 17.77 -34.83
N GLY A 239 7.77 17.83 -36.10
CA GLY A 239 8.70 18.01 -37.23
C GLY A 239 9.38 16.76 -37.79
N SER A 240 8.88 16.36 -38.97
CA SER A 240 9.64 16.10 -40.21
C SER A 240 10.80 15.11 -40.22
N GLY A 241 10.64 14.08 -41.06
CA GLY A 241 11.68 13.58 -41.96
C GLY A 241 13.00 13.18 -41.31
N LEU A 242 13.16 11.88 -41.05
CA LEU A 242 14.48 11.29 -40.83
C LEU A 242 15.31 11.39 -42.11
N PRO A 243 16.55 11.93 -42.09
CA PRO A 243 17.64 11.31 -42.83
C PRO A 243 18.08 10.00 -42.15
#